data_AF-A0A167B1F0-F1
#
_entry.id   AF-A0A167B1F0-F1
#
_cell.length_a   1.000
_cell.length_b   1.000
_cell.length_c   1.000
_cell.angle_alpha   90.00
_cell.angle_beta   90.00
_cell.angle_gamma   90.00
#
_symmetry.space_group_name_H-M   'P 1'
#
loop_
_entity.id
_entity.type
_entity.pdbx_description
1 polymer ?
#
loop_
_entity_poly.entity_id
_entity_poly.type
_entity_poly.pdbx_seq_one_letter_code
_entity_poly.pdbx_strand_id
1 'polypeptide(L)' 'MTARVTVYHREGCHLCDRMFDELRSLQHRLDFHVQPVDIDEDPDLKERFNVKVPVLAVEDEILCCHFLDVPGLERALEPD' A
#
# COMPACT_ATOMS: atom_id res chain seq x y z
N MET A 1 3.36 -17.73 5.73
CA MET A 1 4.32 -16.61 5.82
C MET A 1 3.51 -15.40 5.39
N THR A 2 3.20 -14.46 6.29
CA THR A 2 2.37 -13.30 5.95
C THR A 2 3.12 -12.43 4.95
N ALA A 3 2.50 -12.06 3.84
CA ALA A 3 3.11 -11.11 2.92
C ALA A 3 3.20 -9.72 3.56
N ARG A 4 4.21 -8.94 3.17
CA ARG A 4 4.39 -7.57 3.65
C ARG A 4 3.87 -6.59 2.62
N VAL A 5 2.89 -5.77 3.01
CA VAL A 5 2.30 -4.72 2.18
C VAL A 5 2.72 -3.37 2.74
N THR A 6 3.51 -2.61 2.01
CA THR A 6 3.95 -1.26 2.39
C THR A 6 3.07 -0.23 1.69
N VAL A 7 2.49 0.70 2.45
CA VAL A 7 1.68 1.80 1.92
C VAL A 7 2.44 3.09 2.15
N TYR A 8 2.98 3.65 1.07
CA TYR A 8 3.58 4.97 1.07
C TYR A 8 2.46 6.02 1.04
N HIS A 9 2.30 6.74 2.14
CA HIS A 9 1.27 7.75 2.32
C HIS A 9 1.89 9.09 2.70
N ARG A 10 1.05 10.11 2.74
CA ARG A 10 1.36 11.42 3.31
C ARG A 10 0.18 11.90 4.12
N GLU A 11 0.44 12.70 5.15
CA GLU A 11 -0.64 13.34 5.91
C GLU A 11 -1.54 14.21 5.02
N GLY A 12 -2.85 14.21 5.32
CA GLY A 12 -3.86 15.04 4.64
C GLY A 12 -4.37 14.50 3.30
N CYS A 13 -4.12 13.24 2.95
CA CYS A 13 -4.57 12.64 1.71
C CYS A 13 -5.79 11.72 1.89
N HIS A 14 -6.97 12.18 1.50
CA HIS A 14 -8.22 11.40 1.54
C HIS A 14 -8.16 10.08 0.75
N LEU A 15 -7.30 9.97 -0.26
CA LEU A 15 -7.10 8.73 -1.02
C LEU A 15 -6.38 7.67 -0.18
N CYS A 16 -5.47 8.09 0.70
CA CYS A 16 -4.77 7.18 1.60
C CYS A 16 -5.76 6.53 2.57
N ASP A 17 -6.65 7.33 3.19
CA ASP A 17 -7.70 6.82 4.08
C ASP A 17 -8.55 5.74 3.41
N ARG A 18 -8.95 5.95 2.15
CA ARG A 18 -9.71 4.94 1.39
C ARG A 18 -8.91 3.66 1.18
N MET A 19 -7.65 3.76 0.76
CA MET A 19 -6.81 2.59 0.55
C MET A 19 -6.62 1.80 1.85
N PHE A 20 -6.43 2.46 2.98
CA PHE A 20 -6.33 1.79 4.28
C PHE A 20 -7.63 1.08 4.68
N ASP A 21 -8.79 1.70 4.44
CA ASP A 21 -10.10 1.09 4.73
C ASP A 21 -10.34 -0.19 3.90
N GLU A 22 -9.99 -0.14 2.61
CA GLU A 22 -10.08 -1.30 1.72
C GLU A 22 -9.08 -2.40 2.12
N LEU A 23 -7.83 -2.04 2.44
CA LEU A 23 -6.83 -3.01 2.93
C LEU A 23 -7.28 -3.68 4.22
N ARG A 24 -7.84 -2.92 5.15
CA ARG A 24 -8.37 -3.45 6.40
C ARG A 24 -9.50 -4.45 6.15
N SER A 25 -10.35 -4.18 5.17
CA SER A 25 -11.39 -5.11 4.72
C SER A 25 -10.80 -6.41 4.16
N LEU A 26 -9.68 -6.32 3.42
CA LEU A 26 -8.98 -7.49 2.88
C LEU A 26 -8.23 -8.29 3.95
N GLN A 27 -7.70 -7.65 4.99
CA GLN A 27 -7.05 -8.34 6.12
C GLN A 27 -7.99 -9.31 6.86
N HIS A 28 -9.31 -9.16 6.72
CA HIS A 28 -10.26 -10.14 7.23
C HIS A 28 -10.29 -11.45 6.42
N ARG A 29 -9.82 -11.42 5.16
CA ARG A 29 -9.85 -12.54 4.23
C ARG A 29 -8.45 -13.10 3.92
N LEU A 30 -7.42 -12.26 3.99
CA LEU A 30 -6.05 -12.55 3.58
C LEU A 30 -5.07 -12.27 4.73
N ASP A 31 -4.00 -13.06 4.80
CA ASP A 31 -3.00 -12.99 5.87
C ASP A 31 -1.79 -12.15 5.43
N PHE A 32 -1.85 -10.83 5.64
CA PHE A 32 -0.78 -9.90 5.28
C PHE A 32 -0.62 -8.75 6.29
N HIS A 33 0.59 -8.20 6.32
CA HIS A 33 0.96 -7.11 7.21
C HIS A 33 1.01 -5.78 6.46
N VAL A 34 0.14 -4.83 6.82
CA VAL A 34 0.17 -3.46 6.30
C VAL A 34 1.16 -2.62 7.08
N GLN A 35 2.12 -2.04 6.39
CA GLN A 35 3.09 -1.10 6.94
C GLN A 35 2.88 0.29 6.32
N PRO A 36 2.28 1.25 7.04
CA PRO A 36 2.28 2.64 6.62
C PRO A 36 3.70 3.21 6.68
N VAL A 37 4.10 3.91 5.62
CA VAL A 37 5.37 4.65 5.53
C VAL A 37 5.05 6.07 5.08
N ASP A 38 5.43 7.05 5.89
CA ASP A 38 5.23 8.45 5.53
C ASP A 38 6.35 8.91 4.60
N ILE A 39 5.99 9.35 3.39
CA ILE A 39 6.98 9.82 2.42
C ILE A 39 7.56 11.19 2.77
N ASP A 40 6.96 11.95 3.69
CA ASP A 40 7.47 13.26 4.13
C ASP A 40 8.65 13.12 5.10
N GLU A 41 8.79 11.97 5.77
CA GLU A 41 9.93 11.64 6.63
C GLU A 41 11.22 11.36 5.84
N ASP A 42 11.10 10.90 4.58
CA ASP A 42 12.22 10.54 3.70
C ASP A 42 12.23 11.40 2.42
N PRO A 43 13.20 12.31 2.23
CA PRO A 43 13.23 13.20 1.07
C PRO A 43 13.34 12.46 -0.27
N ASP A 44 14.04 11.32 -0.31
CA ASP A 44 14.13 10.45 -1.49
C ASP A 44 12.77 9.83 -1.85
N LEU A 45 12.01 9.34 -0.86
CA LEU A 45 10.67 8.80 -1.07
C LEU A 45 9.70 9.92 -1.48
N LYS A 46 9.82 11.09 -0.85
CA LYS A 46 9.05 12.28 -1.19
C LYS A 46 9.24 12.64 -2.65
N GLU A 47 10.47 12.76 -3.13
CA GLU A 47 10.73 13.13 -4.53
C GLU A 47 10.21 12.08 -5.52
N ARG A 48 10.38 10.79 -5.18
CA ARG A 48 9.97 9.66 -6.02
C ARG A 48 8.45 9.45 -6.09
N PHE A 49 7.74 9.72 -4.99
CA PHE A 49 6.30 9.41 -4.82
C PHE A 49 5.40 10.63 -4.61
N ASN A 50 5.93 11.87 -4.62
CA ASN A 50 5.22 13.11 -4.28
C ASN A 50 3.79 13.21 -4.85
N VAL A 51 3.64 12.83 -6.13
CA VAL A 51 2.38 12.89 -6.90
C VAL A 51 1.74 11.52 -7.11
N LYS A 52 2.36 10.45 -6.64
CA LYS A 52 1.92 9.06 -6.82
C LYS A 52 1.24 8.47 -5.58
N VAL A 53 1.34 9.13 -4.43
CA VAL A 53 0.68 8.68 -3.20
C VAL A 53 -0.85 8.66 -3.32
N PRO A 54 -1.53 7.70 -2.70
CA PRO A 54 -0.96 6.53 -2.00
C PRO A 54 -0.29 5.54 -2.96
N VAL A 55 0.88 5.00 -2.60
CA VAL A 55 1.55 3.94 -3.36
C VAL A 55 1.56 2.67 -2.52
N LEU A 56 1.13 1.56 -3.12
CA LEU A 56 1.12 0.25 -2.49
C LEU A 56 2.24 -0.62 -3.07
N ALA A 57 3.05 -1.18 -2.19
CA ALA A 57 4.08 -2.14 -2.53
C ALA A 57 3.86 -3.45 -1.77
N VAL A 58 4.06 -4.58 -2.44
CA VAL A 58 4.00 -5.93 -1.87
C VAL A 58 5.40 -6.53 -1.95
N GLU A 59 5.95 -6.96 -0.83
CA GLU A 59 7.30 -7.55 -0.77
C GLU A 59 8.40 -6.71 -1.46
N ASP A 60 8.34 -5.38 -1.30
CA ASP A 60 9.23 -4.38 -1.93
C ASP A 60 8.89 -4.03 -3.40
N GLU A 61 8.00 -4.76 -4.05
CA GLU A 61 7.56 -4.48 -5.42
C GLU A 61 6.35 -3.56 -5.45
N ILE A 62 6.42 -2.47 -6.21
CA ILE A 62 5.28 -1.54 -6.36
C ILE A 62 4.19 -2.21 -7.17
N LEU A 63 3.07 -2.49 -6.52
CA LEU A 63 1.90 -3.05 -7.15
C LEU A 63 1.14 -1.96 -7.90
N CYS A 64 0.72 -0.90 -7.18
CA CYS A 64 -0.18 0.12 -7.69
C CYS A 64 0.01 1.48 -7.00
N CYS A 65 -0.53 2.53 -7.62
CA CYS A 65 -0.57 3.88 -7.08
C CYS A 65 -1.98 4.50 -7.25
N HIS A 66 -2.29 5.49 -6.42
CA HIS A 66 -3.57 6.22 -6.32
C HIS A 66 -4.79 5.43 -5.86
N PHE A 67 -4.98 4.22 -6.39
CA PHE A 67 -6.12 3.35 -6.08
C PHE A 67 -5.62 1.95 -5.70
N LEU A 68 -6.36 1.29 -4.80
CA LEU A 68 -6.07 -0.09 -4.45
C LEU A 68 -6.52 -1.00 -5.59
N ASP A 69 -5.57 -1.76 -6.14
CA ASP A 69 -5.89 -2.85 -7.04
C ASP A 69 -6.09 -4.13 -6.22
N VAL A 70 -7.32 -4.30 -5.73
CA VAL A 70 -7.75 -5.50 -4.99
C VAL A 70 -7.40 -6.80 -5.74
N PRO A 71 -7.72 -6.96 -7.04
CA PRO A 71 -7.43 -8.22 -7.73
C PRO A 71 -5.92 -8.47 -7.89
N GLY A 72 -5.11 -7.44 -8.15
CA GLY A 72 -3.65 -7.56 -8.19
C GLY A 72 -3.07 -7.92 -6.82
N LEU A 73 -3.61 -7.33 -5.75
CA LEU A 73 -3.19 -7.65 -4.40
C LEU A 73 -3.56 -9.07 -4.01
N GLU A 74 -4.80 -9.51 -4.27
CA GLU A 74 -5.22 -10.90 -4.05
C GLU A 74 -4.25 -11.86 -4.76
N ARG A 75 -3.95 -11.63 -6.04
CA ARG A 75 -3.02 -12.48 -6.82
C ARG A 75 -1.59 -12.47 -6.30
N ALA A 76 -1.11 -11.36 -5.76
CA ALA A 76 0.23 -11.27 -5.16
C ALA A 76 0.29 -11.98 -3.79
N LEU A 77 -0.85 -12.11 -3.11
CA LEU A 77 -0.98 -12.74 -1.80
C LEU A 77 -1.34 -14.22 -1.86
N GLU A 78 -1.94 -14.69 -2.96
CA GLU A 78 -2.25 -16.09 -3.20
C GLU A 78 -0.94 -16.88 -3.46
N PRO A 79 -0.52 -17.78 -2.56
CA PRO A 79 0.49 -18.77 -2.90
C PRO A 79 -0.13 -19.80 -3.85
N ASP A 80 0.57 -20.14 -4.93
CA ASP A 80 0.23 -21.23 -5.87
C ASP A 80 -0.06 -22.56 -5.16
#